data_AF-A0A200Q6J0-F1
#
_entry.id   AF-A0A200Q6J0-F1
#
_cell.length_a   1.000
_cell.length_b   1.000
_cell.length_c   1.000
_cell.angle_alpha   90.00
_cell.angle_beta   90.00
_cell.angle_gamma   90.00
#
_symmetry.space_group_name_H-M   'P 1'
#
loop_
_entity.id
_entity.type
_entity.pdbx_description
1 polymer ?
#
loop_
_entity_poly.entity_id
_entity_poly.type
_entity_poly.pdbx_seq_one_letter_code
_entity_poly.pdbx_strand_id
1 'polypeptide(L)'
;MTLEFASFSDGKVGIAKAANLLCSKYLKIANLGGDRNEPVFTESDMSSALRVVGCEGAEPNLLLTYGSVRCHLGFPAWRMRYTEIV
;
A
#
# COMPACT_ATOMS: atom_id res chain seq x y z
N MET A 1 10.07 13.18 17.23
CA MET A 1 8.89 13.54 16.42
C MET A 1 9.30 13.41 14.96
N THR A 2 8.61 12.56 14.19
CA THR A 2 8.93 12.28 12.77
C THR A 2 7.85 12.92 11.91
N LEU A 3 8.24 13.61 10.85
CA LEU A 3 7.32 14.29 9.94
C LEU A 3 7.43 13.62 8.56
N GLU A 4 6.33 13.06 8.09
CA GLU A 4 6.23 12.39 6.78
C GLU A 4 5.39 13.25 5.83
N PHE A 5 5.82 13.31 4.57
CA PHE A 5 5.03 13.92 3.51
C PHE A 5 4.46 12.82 2.63
N ALA A 6 3.15 12.77 2.50
CA ALA A 6 2.44 11.87 1.62
C ALA A 6 1.76 12.66 0.49
N SER A 7 1.62 11.99 -0.65
CA SER A 7 1.09 12.55 -1.88
C SER A 7 0.11 11.58 -2.54
N PHE A 8 -0.57 12.04 -3.59
CA PHE A 8 -1.48 11.19 -4.37
C PHE A 8 -0.79 9.96 -4.96
N SER A 9 0.51 10.04 -5.30
CA SER A 9 1.24 8.90 -5.85
C SER A 9 1.45 7.78 -4.85
N ASP A 10 1.35 8.06 -3.55
CA ASP A 10 1.50 7.06 -2.49
C ASP A 10 0.22 6.24 -2.28
N GLY A 11 -0.89 6.66 -2.87
CA GLY A 11 -2.17 5.94 -2.83
C GLY A 11 -2.25 4.83 -3.87
N LYS A 12 -3.21 4.92 -4.79
CA LYS A 12 -3.50 3.87 -5.77
C LYS A 12 -2.29 3.53 -6.66
N VAL A 13 -1.48 4.54 -7.00
CA VAL A 13 -0.28 4.35 -7.82
C VAL A 13 0.78 3.54 -7.07
N GLY A 14 1.02 3.84 -5.79
CA GLY A 14 1.91 3.07 -4.92
C GLY A 14 1.46 1.62 -4.77
N ILE A 15 0.16 1.40 -4.55
CA ILE A 15 -0.46 0.08 -4.50
C ILE A 15 -0.22 -0.70 -5.80
N ALA A 16 -0.46 -0.09 -6.96
CA ALA A 16 -0.22 -0.74 -8.25
C ALA A 16 1.26 -1.14 -8.44
N LYS A 17 2.20 -0.28 -8.03
CA LYS A 17 3.64 -0.59 -8.08
C LYS A 17 4.00 -1.78 -7.18
N ALA A 18 3.46 -1.82 -5.96
CA ALA A 18 3.69 -2.91 -5.01
C ALA A 18 3.09 -4.24 -5.52
N ALA A 19 1.87 -4.21 -6.07
CA ALA A 19 1.23 -5.38 -6.66
C ALA A 19 2.03 -5.91 -7.87
N ASN A 20 2.48 -5.02 -8.76
CA ASN A 20 3.33 -5.40 -9.90
C ASN A 20 4.64 -6.05 -9.45
N LEU A 21 5.25 -5.54 -8.37
CA LEU A 21 6.43 -6.14 -7.77
C LEU A 21 6.15 -7.58 -7.29
N LEU A 22 5.05 -7.81 -6.57
CA LEU A 22 4.65 -9.14 -6.10
C LEU A 22 4.40 -10.10 -7.27
N CYS A 23 3.61 -9.68 -8.25
CA CYS A 23 3.34 -10.47 -9.45
C CYS A 23 4.63 -10.82 -10.21
N SER A 24 5.55 -9.87 -10.36
CA SER A 24 6.83 -10.12 -11.05
C SER A 24 7.71 -11.14 -10.32
N LYS A 25 7.72 -11.12 -8.98
CA LYS A 25 8.45 -12.10 -8.16
C LYS A 25 7.84 -13.49 -8.33
N TYR A 26 6.52 -13.60 -8.26
CA TYR A 26 5.82 -14.86 -8.48
C TYR A 26 6.10 -15.45 -9.87
N LEU A 27 5.96 -14.64 -10.93
CA LEU A 27 6.21 -15.09 -12.30
C LEU A 27 7.66 -15.58 -12.51
N LYS A 28 8.65 -14.94 -11.87
CA LYS A 28 10.04 -15.42 -11.89
C LYS A 28 10.19 -16.79 -11.25
N ILE A 29 9.56 -17.02 -10.10
CA ILE A 29 9.60 -18.32 -9.41
C ILE A 29 8.89 -19.40 -10.23
N ALA A 30 7.73 -19.08 -10.81
CA ALA A 30 6.98 -19.98 -11.69
C ALA A 30 7.79 -20.38 -12.94
N ASN A 31 8.53 -19.43 -13.53
CA ASN A 31 9.41 -19.69 -14.68
C ASN A 31 10.64 -20.55 -14.33
N LEU A 32 11.05 -20.59 -13.05
CA LEU A 32 12.18 -21.42 -12.57
C LEU A 32 11.76 -22.87 -12.27
N GLY A 33 10.53 -23.27 -12.63
CA GLY A 33 10.03 -24.63 -12.40
C GLY A 33 9.54 -24.87 -10.98
N GLY A 34 9.25 -23.81 -10.21
CA GLY A 34 8.62 -23.92 -8.89
C GLY A 34 7.19 -24.46 -8.97
N ASP A 35 6.76 -25.13 -7.90
CA ASP A 35 5.44 -25.73 -7.76
C ASP A 35 4.32 -24.72 -8.10
N ARG A 36 3.37 -25.15 -8.93
CA ARG A 36 2.32 -24.30 -9.54
C ARG A 36 1.11 -24.15 -8.63
N ASN A 37 1.34 -23.87 -7.35
CA ASN A 37 0.23 -23.51 -6.47
C ASN A 37 -0.26 -22.10 -6.79
N GLU A 38 -1.57 -21.86 -6.69
CA GLU A 38 -2.13 -20.53 -6.83
C GLU A 38 -1.41 -19.55 -5.89
N PRO A 39 -1.03 -18.35 -6.37
CA PRO A 39 -0.33 -17.40 -5.54
C PRO A 39 -1.28 -16.92 -4.44
N VAL A 40 -1.00 -17.32 -3.20
CA VAL A 40 -1.65 -16.76 -2.02
C VAL A 40 -0.85 -15.52 -1.60
N PHE A 41 -1.29 -14.34 -2.02
CA PHE A 41 -0.74 -13.08 -1.53
C PHE A 41 -1.42 -12.69 -0.22
N THR A 42 -0.62 -12.45 0.80
CA THR A 42 -1.09 -12.01 2.13
C THR A 42 -1.02 -10.50 2.29
N GLU A 43 -1.71 -9.98 3.30
CA GLU A 43 -1.61 -8.57 3.69
C GLU A 43 -0.18 -8.17 4.10
N SER A 44 0.57 -9.09 4.71
CA SER A 44 2.00 -8.91 5.01
C SER A 44 2.85 -8.84 3.75
N ASP A 45 2.56 -9.65 2.72
CA ASP A 45 3.29 -9.58 1.44
C ASP A 45 3.09 -8.21 0.80
N MET A 46 1.85 -7.73 0.78
CA MET A 46 1.53 -6.42 0.23
C MET A 46 2.19 -5.28 1.02
N SER A 47 2.19 -5.36 2.35
CA SER A 47 2.85 -4.35 3.20
C SER A 47 4.37 -4.36 2.97
N SER A 48 4.98 -5.54 2.85
CA SER A 48 6.39 -5.68 2.50
C SER A 48 6.72 -5.12 1.12
N ALA A 49 5.83 -5.28 0.15
CA ALA A 49 6.00 -4.76 -1.20
C ALA A 49 5.84 -3.23 -1.23
N LEU A 50 4.88 -2.68 -0.49
CA LEU A 50 4.69 -1.25 -0.27
C LEU A 50 5.94 -0.62 0.37
N ARG A 51 6.55 -1.30 1.33
CA ARG A 51 7.81 -0.87 1.95
C ARG A 51 8.94 -0.75 0.92
N VAL A 52 9.07 -1.74 0.03
CA VAL A 52 10.10 -1.75 -1.02
C VAL A 52 9.88 -0.63 -2.04
N VAL A 53 8.63 -0.31 -2.39
CA VAL A 53 8.33 0.80 -3.32
C VAL A 53 8.28 2.16 -2.63
N GLY A 54 8.47 2.22 -1.31
CA GLY A 54 8.49 3.46 -0.52
C GLY A 54 7.11 4.03 -0.18
N CYS A 55 6.04 3.24 -0.27
CA CYS A 55 4.65 3.68 -0.09
C CYS A 55 3.93 3.04 1.11
N GLU A 56 4.63 2.33 2.01
CA GLU A 56 4.02 1.78 3.24
C GLU A 56 3.57 2.90 4.18
N GLY A 57 4.52 3.73 4.65
CA GLY A 57 4.28 4.85 5.55
C GLY A 57 3.64 4.46 6.90
N ALA A 58 3.56 5.40 7.83
CA ALA A 58 2.87 5.15 9.11
C ALA A 58 1.34 5.06 8.94
N GLU A 59 0.68 4.13 9.64
CA GLU A 59 -0.79 4.07 9.71
C GLU A 59 -1.30 5.11 10.74
N PRO A 60 -1.98 6.20 10.33
CA PRO A 60 -2.48 7.18 11.28
C PRO A 60 -3.64 6.63 12.11
N ASN A 61 -3.65 6.90 13.41
CA ASN A 61 -4.84 6.65 14.24
C ASN A 61 -5.93 7.69 14.02
N LEU A 62 -5.55 8.91 13.63
CA LEU A 62 -6.45 10.05 13.43
C LEU A 62 -6.08 10.80 12.14
N LEU A 63 -7.06 11.07 11.29
CA LEU A 63 -6.95 11.88 10.08
C LEU A 63 -7.85 13.10 10.20
N LEU A 64 -7.24 14.28 10.26
CA LEU A 64 -7.94 15.56 10.32
C LEU A 64 -8.18 16.08 8.90
N THR A 65 -9.45 16.26 8.53
CA THR A 65 -9.85 16.75 7.21
C THR A 65 -10.40 18.17 7.29
N TYR A 66 -9.61 19.15 6.86
CA TYR A 66 -10.02 20.54 6.84
C TYR A 66 -10.60 20.91 5.48
N GLY A 67 -11.93 20.93 5.37
CA GLY A 67 -12.64 21.32 4.15
C GLY A 67 -14.16 21.21 4.28
N SER A 68 -14.90 21.87 3.39
CA SER A 68 -16.37 21.86 3.41
C SER A 68 -16.99 20.49 3.09
N VAL A 69 -16.20 19.55 2.56
CA VAL A 69 -16.62 18.19 2.20
C VAL A 69 -15.71 17.19 2.89
N ARG A 70 -16.29 16.14 3.48
CA ARG A 70 -15.55 15.01 4.04
C ARG A 70 -14.97 14.15 2.93
N CYS A 71 -13.79 14.50 2.44
CA CYS A 71 -13.08 13.78 1.38
C CYS A 71 -11.60 13.64 1.74
N HIS A 72 -11.06 12.43 1.62
CA HIS A 72 -9.65 12.13 1.87
C HIS A 72 -8.74 12.44 0.66
N LEU A 73 -9.29 12.96 -0.44
CA LEU A 73 -8.58 13.48 -1.63
C LEU A 73 -7.43 12.59 -2.14
N GLY A 74 -7.59 11.27 -2.05
CA GLY A 74 -6.58 10.31 -2.50
C GLY A 74 -5.45 10.02 -1.50
N PHE A 75 -5.66 10.30 -0.21
CA PHE A 75 -4.81 9.78 0.86
C PHE A 75 -4.65 8.25 0.73
N PRO A 76 -3.48 7.66 1.04
CA PRO A 76 -3.24 6.24 0.79
C PRO A 76 -4.17 5.33 1.61
N ALA A 77 -5.12 4.69 0.91
CA ALA A 77 -6.15 3.87 1.53
C ALA A 77 -5.59 2.67 2.33
N TRP A 78 -4.43 2.13 1.92
CA TRP A 78 -3.79 1.01 2.64
C TRP A 78 -3.42 1.36 4.08
N ARG A 79 -3.18 2.65 4.35
CA ARG A 79 -2.79 3.16 5.67
C ARG A 79 -4.00 3.47 6.57
N MET A 80 -5.23 3.33 6.07
CA MET A 80 -6.44 3.83 6.73
C MET A 80 -7.33 2.75 7.38
N ARG A 81 -6.79 1.56 7.68
CA ARG A 81 -7.60 0.39 8.08
C ARG A 81 -8.51 0.66 9.28
N TYR A 82 -7.99 1.36 10.29
CA TYR A 82 -8.70 1.68 11.53
C TYR A 82 -8.53 3.16 11.92
N THR A 83 -8.33 4.03 10.94
CA THR A 83 -8.10 5.46 11.16
C THR A 83 -9.41 6.17 11.48
N GLU A 84 -9.44 6.92 12.58
CA GLU A 84 -10.51 7.86 12.89
C GLU A 84 -10.44 9.07 11.95
N ILE A 85 -11.56 9.48 11.36
CA ILE A 85 -11.62 10.63 10.44
C ILE A 85 -12.49 11.72 11.05
N VAL A 86 -11.90 12.91 11.23
CA VAL A 86 -12.54 14.09 11.82
C VAL A 86 -12.63 15.23 10.81
#